data_AF-X0TGF9-F1
#
_entry.id   AF-X0TGF9-F1
#
_cell.length_a   1.000
_cell.length_b   1.000
_cell.length_c   1.000
_cell.angle_alpha   90.00
_cell.angle_beta   90.00
_cell.angle_gamma   90.00
#
_symmetry.space_group_name_H-M   'P 1'
#
loop_
_entity.id
_entity.type
_entity.pdbx_description
1 polymer ?
#
loop_
_entity_poly.entity_id
_entity_poly.type
_entity_poly.pdbx_seq_one_letter_code
_entity_poly.pdbx_strand_id
1 'polypeptide(L)'
;MSETVGNLIDKLTIVNLKIWKWEDVKRASDEDGEIADATRKTNILNEQRNDLIQEIDELILGLVKGSKSMKIYDQGGTKKYGD
;
A
#
# COMPACT_ATOMS: atom_id res chain seq x y z
N MET A 1 -16.68 -5.32 3.52
CA MET A 1 -15.92 -5.10 4.76
C MET A 1 -15.37 -3.69 4.72
N SER A 2 -15.38 -2.97 5.83
CA SER A 2 -14.76 -1.65 5.91
C SER A 2 -13.25 -1.80 5.71
N GLU A 3 -12.59 -0.95 4.91
CA GLU A 3 -11.13 -0.99 4.83
C GLU A 3 -10.54 -0.48 6.15
N THR A 4 -9.62 -1.23 6.77
CA THR A 4 -8.77 -0.69 7.83
C THR A 4 -7.48 -0.09 7.31
N VAL A 5 -6.87 0.72 8.17
CA VAL A 5 -5.48 1.15 8.02
C VAL A 5 -4.56 -0.06 7.83
N GLY A 6 -4.80 -1.17 8.54
CA GLY A 6 -4.04 -2.41 8.39
C GLY A 6 -4.14 -2.98 6.97
N ASN A 7 -5.35 -3.15 6.45
CA ASN A 7 -5.54 -3.66 5.09
C ASN A 7 -4.91 -2.75 4.02
N LEU A 8 -4.99 -1.43 4.19
CA LEU A 8 -4.36 -0.48 3.26
C LEU A 8 -2.82 -0.59 3.29
N ILE A 9 -2.23 -0.77 4.48
CA ILE A 9 -0.78 -0.98 4.62
C ILE A 9 -0.35 -2.32 3.98
N ASP A 10 -1.14 -3.37 4.10
CA ASP A 10 -0.85 -4.65 3.45
C ASP A 10 -0.83 -4.50 1.92
N LYS A 11 -1.83 -3.82 1.35
CA LYS A 11 -1.87 -3.50 -0.09
C LYS A 11 -0.66 -2.65 -0.50
N LEU A 12 -0.33 -1.63 0.28
CA LEU A 12 0.82 -0.75 0.03
C LEU A 12 2.13 -1.55 0.03
N THR A 13 2.27 -2.49 0.96
CA THR A 13 3.42 -3.39 1.04
C THR A 13 3.54 -4.26 -0.22
N ILE A 14 2.43 -4.84 -0.68
CA ILE A 14 2.39 -5.65 -1.91
C ILE A 14 2.80 -4.80 -3.13
N VAL A 15 2.29 -3.57 -3.25
CA VAL A 15 2.64 -2.66 -4.35
C VAL A 15 4.13 -2.33 -4.31
N ASN A 16 4.68 -2.00 -3.15
CA ASN A 16 6.12 -1.71 -3.00
C ASN A 16 7.01 -2.90 -3.37
N LEU A 17 6.63 -4.13 -3.00
CA LEU A 17 7.34 -5.34 -3.42
C LEU A 17 7.33 -5.52 -4.94
N LYS A 18 6.20 -5.23 -5.60
CA LYS A 18 6.11 -5.28 -7.07
C LYS A 18 6.98 -4.21 -7.72
N ILE A 19 7.01 -2.99 -7.19
CA ILE A 19 7.91 -1.93 -7.66
C ILE A 19 9.34 -2.43 -7.58
N TRP A 20 9.76 -2.93 -6.41
CA TRP A 20 11.13 -3.40 -6.20
C TRP A 20 11.53 -4.50 -7.20
N LYS A 21 10.62 -5.46 -7.46
CA LYS A 21 10.81 -6.49 -8.50
C LYS A 21 11.08 -5.90 -9.88
N TRP A 22 10.28 -4.93 -10.34
CA TRP A 22 10.45 -4.34 -11.67
C TRP A 22 11.67 -3.41 -11.75
N GLU A 23 12.01 -2.72 -10.66
CA GLU A 23 13.28 -2.01 -10.55
C GLU A 23 14.48 -2.96 -10.66
N ASP A 24 14.35 -4.20 -10.18
CA ASP A 24 15.40 -5.21 -10.33
C ASP A 24 15.59 -5.66 -11.77
N VAL A 25 14.48 -5.87 -12.50
CA VAL A 25 14.51 -6.13 -13.94
C VAL A 25 15.23 -4.99 -14.70
N LYS A 26 14.93 -3.73 -14.36
CA LYS A 26 15.61 -2.57 -14.97
C LYS A 26 17.11 -2.53 -14.71
N ARG A 27 17.56 -2.98 -13.54
CA ARG A 27 18.99 -3.01 -13.18
C ARG A 27 19.74 -4.17 -13.82
N ALA A 28 19.05 -5.29 -14.07
CA ALA A 28 19.65 -6.52 -14.57
C ALA A 28 19.60 -6.67 -16.09
N SER A 29 18.77 -5.88 -16.78
CA SER A 29 18.58 -5.96 -18.24
C SER A 29 19.45 -4.95 -18.98
N ASP A 30 20.03 -5.39 -20.10
CA ASP A 30 20.70 -4.54 -21.10
C ASP A 30 19.81 -4.34 -22.35
N GLU A 31 18.58 -4.87 -22.34
CA GLU A 31 17.64 -4.77 -23.46
C GLU A 31 16.67 -3.60 -23.26
N ASP A 32 16.76 -2.59 -24.14
CA ASP A 32 15.89 -1.40 -24.11
C ASP A 32 14.40 -1.73 -24.05
N GLY A 33 13.96 -2.81 -24.71
CA GLY A 33 12.58 -3.27 -24.72
C GLY A 33 12.09 -3.70 -23.33
N GLU A 34 12.89 -4.48 -22.62
CA GLU A 34 12.60 -4.95 -21.26
C GLU A 34 12.64 -3.81 -20.25
N ILE A 35 13.63 -2.91 -20.36
CA ILE A 35 13.74 -1.71 -19.51
C ILE A 35 12.51 -0.82 -19.70
N ALA A 36 12.07 -0.62 -20.94
CA ALA A 36 10.88 0.19 -21.25
C ALA A 36 9.60 -0.45 -20.68
N ASP A 37 9.46 -1.77 -20.78
CA ASP A 37 8.31 -2.48 -20.22
C ASP A 37 8.28 -2.44 -18.68
N ALA A 38 9.42 -2.70 -18.04
CA ALA A 38 9.57 -2.59 -16.59
C ALA A 38 9.31 -1.16 -16.11
N THR A 39 9.75 -0.15 -16.86
CA THR A 39 9.47 1.27 -16.57
C THR A 39 7.96 1.55 -16.61
N ARG A 40 7.25 1.11 -17.66
CA ARG A 40 5.79 1.26 -17.76
C ARG A 40 5.08 0.64 -16.56
N LYS A 41 5.49 -0.56 -16.15
CA LYS A 41 4.92 -1.24 -14.97
C LYS A 41 5.23 -0.50 -13.67
N THR A 42 6.45 0.00 -13.47
CA THR A 42 6.77 0.81 -12.28
C THR A 42 5.99 2.11 -12.23
N ASN A 43 5.68 2.74 -13.36
CA ASN A 43 4.89 3.97 -13.39
C ASN A 43 3.47 3.75 -12.88
N ILE A 44 2.79 2.71 -13.38
CA ILE A 44 1.45 2.33 -12.94
C ILE A 44 1.46 1.96 -11.44
N LEU A 45 2.48 1.22 -10.99
CA LEU A 45 2.58 0.85 -9.57
C LEU A 45 2.88 2.05 -8.66
N ASN A 46 3.64 3.04 -9.14
CA ASN A 46 3.87 4.28 -8.40
C ASN A 46 2.58 5.10 -8.26
N GLU A 47 1.73 5.14 -9.29
CA GLU A 47 0.39 5.74 -9.22
C GLU A 47 -0.46 5.02 -8.15
N GLN A 48 -0.55 3.69 -8.23
CA GLN A 48 -1.26 2.89 -7.21
C GLN A 48 -0.72 3.10 -5.79
N ARG A 49 0.60 3.26 -5.64
CA ARG A 49 1.22 3.55 -4.35
C ARG A 49 0.74 4.91 -3.80
N ASN A 50 0.68 5.93 -4.66
CA ASN A 50 0.24 7.26 -4.25
C ASN A 50 -1.24 7.26 -3.88
N ASP A 51 -2.09 6.56 -4.65
CA ASP A 51 -3.52 6.41 -4.34
C ASP A 51 -3.72 5.74 -2.97
N LEU A 52 -2.99 4.65 -2.70
CA LEU A 52 -3.05 3.97 -1.41
C LEU A 52 -2.58 4.85 -0.25
N ILE A 53 -1.52 5.65 -0.43
CA ILE A 53 -1.06 6.60 0.60
C ILE A 53 -2.13 7.65 0.85
N GLN A 54 -2.76 8.19 -0.20
CA GLN A 54 -3.85 9.16 -0.07
C GLN A 54 -5.05 8.56 0.67
N GLU A 55 -5.44 7.33 0.36
CA GLU A 55 -6.52 6.63 1.08
C GLU A 55 -6.19 6.42 2.57
N ILE A 56 -4.94 6.07 2.89
CA ILE A 56 -4.46 5.96 4.28
C ILE A 56 -4.57 7.31 4.99
N ASP A 57 -4.09 8.38 4.36
CA ASP A 57 -4.12 9.73 4.93
C ASP A 57 -5.56 10.18 5.20
N GLU A 58 -6.48 9.97 4.26
CA GLU A 58 -7.89 10.29 4.41
C GLU A 58 -8.57 9.48 5.52
N LEU A 59 -8.22 8.20 5.65
CA LEU A 59 -8.73 7.35 6.70
C LEU A 59 -8.24 7.82 8.08
N ILE A 60 -6.93 8.04 8.24
CA ILE A 60 -6.32 8.51 9.48
C ILE A 60 -6.87 9.88 9.86
N LEU A 61 -6.96 10.81 8.91
CA LEU A 61 -7.51 12.15 9.14
C LEU A 61 -8.97 12.07 9.61
N GLY A 62 -9.76 11.16 9.01
CA GLY A 62 -11.14 10.92 9.43
C GLY A 62 -11.24 10.37 10.86
N LEU A 63 -10.33 9.46 11.25
CA LEU A 63 -10.26 8.93 12.61
C LEU A 63 -9.88 10.01 13.63
N VAL A 64 -8.87 10.83 13.32
CA VAL A 64 -8.40 11.92 14.20
C VAL A 64 -9.47 13.00 14.38
N LYS A 65 -10.21 13.34 13.32
CA LYS A 65 -11.31 14.32 13.36
C LYS A 65 -12.60 13.77 13.99
N GLY A 66 -12.65 12.47 14.31
CA GLY A 66 -13.84 11.80 14.82
C GLY A 66 -14.96 11.61 13.78
N SER A 67 -14.69 11.86 12.50
CA SER A 67 -15.66 11.66 11.41
C SER A 67 -15.71 10.21 10.91
N LYS A 68 -14.71 9.39 11.26
CA LYS A 68 -14.70 7.93 11.12
C LYS A 68 -14.43 7.29 12.48
N SER A 69 -15.00 6.10 12.71
CA SER A 69 -14.68 5.28 13.88
C SER A 69 -14.29 3.87 13.44
N MET A 70 -13.33 3.26 14.14
CA MET A 70 -12.87 1.90 13.90
C MET A 70 -13.22 1.04 15.11
N LYS A 71 -13.66 -0.20 14.86
CA LYS A 71 -13.91 -1.14 15.96
C LYS A 71 -12.58 -1.58 16.56
N ILE A 72 -12.45 -1.43 17.87
CA ILE A 72 -11.31 -1.92 18.64
C ILE A 72 -11.77 -3.16 19.40
N TYR A 73 -11.21 -4.32 19.07
CA TYR A 73 -11.45 -5.54 19.82
C TYR A 73 -10.36 -5.68 20.89
N ASP A 74 -10.79 -5.72 22.15
CA ASP A 74 -9.94 -6.06 23.29
C ASP A 74 -10.16 -7.53 23.61
N GLN A 75 -9.18 -8.37 23.27
CA GLN A 75 -9.28 -9.80 23.52
C GLN A 75 -8.78 -10.21 24.91
N GLY A 76 -8.44 -9.25 25.79
CA GLY A 76 -7.99 -9.53 27.16
C GLY A 76 -6.67 -10.31 27.20
N GLY A 77 -5.59 -9.62 27.60
CA GLY A 77 -4.23 -10.19 27.62
C GLY A 77 -3.38 -9.72 26.44
N THR A 78 -2.89 -8.48 26.52
CA THR A 78 -1.71 -7.98 25.79
C THR A 78 -1.70 -8.07 24.26
N LYS A 79 -2.83 -8.08 23.56
CA LYS A 79 -2.84 -7.79 22.10
C LYS A 79 -4.23 -7.43 21.60
N LYS A 80 -4.34 -6.28 20.93
CA LYS A 80 -5.53 -5.87 20.18
C LYS A 80 -5.28 -6.07 18.69
N TYR A 81 -6.20 -6.73 18.01
CA TYR A 81 -6.24 -6.90 16.55
C TYR A 81 -7.59 -6.40 16.04
N GLY A 82 -7.60 -5.70 14.91
CA GLY A 82 -8.80 -5.09 14.31
C GLY A 82 -9.00 -5.53 12.86
N ASP A 83 -10.26 -5.56 12.44
CA ASP A 83 -10.77 -5.72 11.06
C ASP A 83 -11.26 -4.38 10.51
#